data_AF-A0A650A1U8-F1
#
_entry.id   AF-A0A650A1U8-F1
#
_cell.length_a   1.000
_cell.length_b   1.000
_cell.length_c   1.000
_cell.angle_alpha   90.00
_cell.angle_beta   90.00
_cell.angle_gamma   90.00
#
_symmetry.space_group_name_H-M   'P 1'
#
loop_
_entity.id
_entity.type
_entity.pdbx_description
1 polymer ?
#
loop_
_entity_poly.entity_id
_entity_poly.type
_entity_poly.pdbx_seq_one_letter_code
_entity_poly.pdbx_strand_id
1 'polypeptide(L)' 'MDIDSELDPATVEGLPAQRPLVAIGLAAVVATVVYLAIQLAMDGTVELVETAAFTIVFTGVYVAFLYLRRQLQTSES' A
#
# COMPACT_ATOMS: atom_id res chain seq x y z
N MET A 1 24.17 -17.33 16.36
CA MET A 1 23.01 -17.49 15.45
C MET A 1 21.87 -16.85 16.18
N ASP A 2 21.79 -15.53 16.07
CA ASP A 2 20.86 -14.69 16.81
C ASP A 2 19.51 -14.73 16.09
N ILE A 3 18.52 -15.31 16.77
CA ILE A 3 17.13 -15.47 16.30
C ILE A 3 16.32 -14.18 16.58
N ASP A 4 17.00 -13.04 16.75
CA ASP A 4 16.37 -11.76 17.12
C ASP A 4 16.24 -10.80 15.92
N SER A 5 16.90 -11.08 14.79
CA SER A 5 16.75 -10.29 13.54
C SER A 5 15.63 -10.77 12.62
N GLU A 6 15.06 -11.95 12.86
CA GLU A 6 14.07 -12.56 11.95
C GLU A 6 12.63 -12.08 12.23
N LEU A 7 12.43 -11.28 13.28
CA LEU A 7 11.14 -10.78 13.75
C LEU A 7 11.11 -9.26 13.90
N ASP A 8 11.82 -8.52 13.04
CA ASP A 8 11.61 -7.07 12.94
C ASP A 8 10.41 -6.78 12.02
N PRO A 9 9.21 -6.46 12.54
CA PRO A 9 8.07 -6.05 11.73
C PRO A 9 8.27 -4.69 11.04
N ALA A 10 9.38 -3.98 11.32
CA ALA A 10 9.71 -2.69 10.73
C ALA A 10 10.66 -2.76 9.52
N THR A 11 11.18 -3.94 9.17
CA THR A 11 12.04 -4.11 7.99
C THR A 11 11.18 -4.13 6.72
N VAL A 12 10.86 -2.94 6.21
CA VAL A 12 10.31 -2.73 4.85
C VAL A 12 11.41 -2.90 3.78
N GLU A 13 12.50 -3.61 4.07
CA GLU A 13 13.62 -3.86 3.13
C GLU A 13 13.27 -4.88 2.03
N GLY A 14 12.10 -5.52 2.13
CA GLY A 14 11.66 -6.56 1.20
C GLY A 14 10.71 -6.12 0.09
N LEU A 15 10.35 -4.84 -0.04
CA LEU A 15 9.54 -4.38 -1.18
C LEU A 15 10.45 -4.20 -2.39
N PRO A 16 10.42 -5.10 -3.40
CA PRO A 16 11.25 -4.93 -4.57
C PRO A 16 10.77 -3.70 -5.34
N ALA A 17 11.47 -2.57 -5.19
CA ALA A 17 11.32 -1.39 -6.04
C ALA A 17 11.47 -1.73 -7.55
N GLN A 18 11.96 -2.93 -7.87
CA GLN A 18 12.10 -3.48 -9.22
C GLN A 18 10.78 -3.98 -9.85
N ARG A 19 9.68 -4.13 -9.11
CA ARG A 19 8.40 -4.61 -9.68
C ARG A 19 7.25 -3.68 -9.30
N PRO A 20 6.98 -2.61 -10.07
CA PRO A 20 5.95 -1.61 -9.75
C PRO A 20 4.55 -2.23 -9.55
N LEU A 21 4.21 -3.27 -10.32
CA LEU A 21 2.94 -3.98 -10.16
C LEU A 21 2.80 -4.67 -8.79
N VAL A 22 3.90 -5.17 -8.21
CA VAL A 22 3.90 -5.82 -6.89
C VAL A 22 3.65 -4.78 -5.79
N ALA A 23 4.30 -3.62 -5.88
CA ALA A 23 4.09 -2.52 -4.93
C ALA A 23 2.64 -1.99 -4.97
N ILE A 24 2.08 -1.84 -6.18
CA ILE A 24 0.68 -1.44 -6.38
C ILE A 24 -0.27 -2.48 -5.77
N GLY A 25 -0.04 -3.77 -6.04
CA GLY A 25 -0.85 -4.85 -5.47
C GLY A 25 -0.81 -4.88 -3.94
N LEU A 26 0.38 -4.75 -3.36
CA LEU A 26 0.56 -4.66 -1.90
C LEU A 26 -0.14 -3.44 -1.30
N ALA A 27 0.00 -2.27 -1.92
CA ALA A 27 -0.67 -1.06 -1.47
C ALA A 27 -2.20 -1.20 -1.50
N ALA A 28 -2.75 -1.82 -2.55
CA ALA A 28 -4.18 -2.10 -2.65
C ALA A 28 -4.65 -3.03 -1.52
N VAL A 29 -3.93 -4.13 -1.27
CA VAL A 29 -4.25 -5.08 -0.19
C VAL A 29 -4.22 -4.38 1.18
N VAL A 30 -3.17 -3.62 1.47
CA VAL A 30 -3.04 -2.89 2.75
C VAL A 30 -4.18 -1.88 2.91
N ALA A 31 -4.48 -1.11 1.84
CA ALA A 31 -5.57 -0.14 1.86
C ALA A 31 -6.92 -0.81 2.14
N THR A 32 -7.22 -1.92 1.48
CA THR A 32 -8.45 -2.69 1.73
C THR A 32 -8.53 -3.17 3.17
N VAL A 33 -7.46 -3.79 3.71
CA VAL A 33 -7.45 -4.29 5.09
C VAL A 33 -7.65 -3.17 6.11
N VAL A 34 -6.94 -2.05 5.95
CA VAL A 34 -7.06 -0.90 6.85
C VAL A 34 -8.47 -0.32 6.79
N TYR A 35 -9.02 -0.17 5.60
CA TYR A 35 -10.35 0.42 5.43
C TYR A 35 -11.47 -0.47 5.98
N LEU A 36 -11.34 -1.80 5.84
CA LEU A 36 -12.24 -2.75 6.48
C LEU A 36 -12.17 -2.67 8.01
N ALA A 37 -10.96 -2.54 8.57
CA ALA A 37 -10.78 -2.37 10.01
C ALA A 37 -11.43 -1.08 10.53
N ILE A 38 -11.34 0.02 9.76
CA ILE A 38 -11.98 1.30 10.10
C ILE A 38 -13.51 1.15 10.09
N GLN A 39 -14.10 0.58 9.05
CA GLN A 39 -15.55 0.37 8.97
C GLN A 39 -16.08 -0.49 10.13
N LEU A 40 -15.37 -1.57 10.45
CA LEU A 40 -15.72 -2.41 11.60
C LEU A 40 -15.63 -1.67 12.93
N ALA A 41 -14.64 -0.79 13.09
CA ALA A 41 -14.47 -0.01 14.32
C ALA A 41 -15.51 1.11 14.46
N MET A 42 -15.96 1.71 13.35
CA MET A 42 -16.86 2.86 13.36
C MET A 42 -18.34 2.46 13.28
N ASP A 43 -18.71 1.65 12.30
CA ASP A 43 -20.11 1.33 12.00
C ASP A 43 -20.47 -0.13 12.33
N GLY A 44 -19.48 -0.98 12.60
CA GLY A 44 -19.69 -2.41 12.91
C GLY A 44 -20.15 -3.25 11.72
N THR A 45 -20.27 -2.65 10.54
CA THR A 45 -20.68 -3.30 9.29
C THR A 45 -19.71 -2.98 8.16
N VAL A 46 -19.64 -3.85 7.16
CA VAL A 46 -18.80 -3.66 5.97
C VAL A 46 -19.67 -3.34 4.75
N GLU A 47 -19.43 -2.19 4.13
CA GLU A 47 -19.97 -1.82 2.84
C GLU A 47 -18.96 -2.14 1.72
N LEU A 48 -19.31 -3.14 0.90
CA LEU A 48 -18.42 -3.62 -0.16
C LEU A 48 -18.22 -2.60 -1.28
N VAL A 49 -19.26 -1.82 -1.61
CA VAL A 49 -19.20 -0.81 -2.67
C VAL A 49 -18.27 0.33 -2.27
N GLU A 50 -18.43 0.85 -1.05
CA GLU A 50 -17.55 1.88 -0.51
C GLU A 50 -16.10 1.40 -0.41
N THR A 51 -15.89 0.17 0.05
CA THR A 51 -14.56 -0.46 0.13
C THR A 51 -13.87 -0.57 -1.23
N ALA A 52 -14.62 -0.99 -2.25
CA ALA A 52 -14.10 -1.08 -3.61
C ALA A 52 -13.75 0.31 -4.16
N ALA A 53 -14.63 1.30 -3.96
CA ALA A 53 -14.40 2.68 -4.38
C ALA A 53 -13.15 3.27 -3.70
N PHE A 54 -13.02 3.11 -2.38
CA PHE A 54 -11.86 3.55 -1.62
C PHE A 54 -10.57 2.92 -2.14
N THR A 55 -10.56 1.59 -2.31
CA THR A 55 -9.38 0.86 -2.77
C THR A 55 -8.93 1.33 -4.15
N ILE A 56 -9.87 1.55 -5.08
CA ILE A 56 -9.59 2.05 -6.43
C ILE A 56 -9.00 3.46 -6.36
N VAL A 57 -9.62 4.37 -5.60
CA VAL A 57 -9.15 5.76 -5.48
C VAL A 57 -7.76 5.81 -4.84
N PHE A 58 -7.57 5.11 -3.73
CA PHE A 58 -6.28 5.06 -3.03
C PHE A 58 -5.17 4.53 -3.94
N THR A 59 -5.45 3.42 -4.63
CA THR A 59 -4.50 2.79 -5.55
C THR A 59 -4.17 3.74 -6.71
N GLY A 60 -5.17 4.43 -7.27
CA GLY A 60 -4.97 5.44 -8.30
C GLY A 60 -4.05 6.58 -7.86
N VAL A 61 -4.27 7.12 -6.66
CA VAL A 61 -3.42 8.18 -6.08
C VAL A 61 -2.00 7.67 -5.84
N TYR A 62 -1.85 6.44 -5.32
CA TYR A 62 -0.54 5.83 -5.10
C TYR A 62 0.25 5.65 -6.41
N VAL A 63 -0.42 5.18 -7.47
CA VAL A 63 0.19 5.05 -8.81
C VAL A 63 0.60 6.41 -9.35
N ALA A 64 -0.27 7.42 -9.24
CA ALA A 64 0.05 8.78 -9.66
C ALA A 64 1.27 9.36 -8.93
N PHE A 65 1.35 9.13 -7.60
CA PHE A 65 2.49 9.51 -6.79
C PHE A 65 3.79 8.82 -7.25
N LEU A 66 3.75 7.51 -7.50
CA LEU A 66 4.91 6.77 -8.00
C LEU A 66 5.37 7.29 -9.37
N TYR A 67 4.42 7.62 -10.25
CA TYR A 67 4.72 8.17 -11.56
C TYR A 67 5.39 9.54 -11.45
N LEU A 68 4.84 10.45 -10.65
CA LEU A 68 5.41 11.78 -10.43
C LEU A 68 6.81 11.71 -9.81
N ARG A 69 7.00 10.85 -8.80
CA ARG A 69 8.30 10.62 -8.17
C ARG A 69 9.36 10.19 -9.19
N ARG A 70 9.00 9.31 -10.14
CA ARG A 70 9.91 8.85 -11.18
C ARG A 70 10.32 9.95 -12.15
N GLN A 71 9.39 10.84 -12.50
CA GLN A 71 9.68 11.99 -13.37
C GLN A 71 10.67 12.97 -12.73
N LEU A 72 10.49 13.26 -11.43
CA LEU A 72 11.38 14.15 -10.69
C LEU A 72 12.81 13.59 -10.62
N GLN A 73 12.97 12.30 -10.34
CA GLN A 73 14.29 11.64 -10.31
C GLN A 73 15.01 11.62 -11.66
N THR A 74 14.27 11.58 -12.77
CA THR A 74 14.85 11.59 -14.12
C THR A 74 15.27 13.01 -14.54
N SER A 75 14.76 14.05 -13.88
CA SER A 75 15.05 15.45 -14.22
C SER A 75 16.32 15.99 -13.52
N GLU A 76 16.80 15.29 -12.48
CA GLU A 76 18.04 15.64 -11.75
C GLU A 76 19.30 14.93 -12.31
N SER A 77 19.16 14.03 -13.30
CA SER A 77 20.27 13.29 -13.95
C SER A 77 20.66 13.88 -15.30
#